data_AF-A0A7K1UEV4-F1
#
_entry.id   AF-A0A7K1UEV4-F1
#
_cell.length_a   1.000
_cell.length_b   1.000
_cell.length_c   1.000
_cell.angle_alpha   90.00
_cell.angle_beta   90.00
_cell.angle_gamma   90.00
#
_symmetry.space_group_name_H-M   'P 1'
#
loop_
_entity.id
_entity.type
_entity.pdbx_description
1 polymer ?
#
loop_
_entity_poly.entity_id
_entity_poly.type
_entity_poly.pdbx_seq_one_letter_code
_entity_poly.pdbx_strand_id
1 'polypeptide(L)'
;MSEYVTTKLLTTVKAKLDKLKGDKGLSEYIETMLTFFEVTGAKPSDFQTHPTLVLKKDVERIITIIKAQEKDIFKPLYQAVQSIMENGLKASVTAGAAMAQDDDPPVTNEMIIQVADENSRLNEQLKTERQTVEKLRKEIEDLKKTTSENGGEDRSGEAAELFTWLKSQMKKNSFSSEFVIPQNTYNVFAERLGKLLK
;
A
#
# COMPACT_ATOMS: atom_id res chain seq x y z
N MET A 1 18.61 44.29 32.68
CA MET A 1 19.02 45.40 31.80
C MET A 1 19.08 44.83 30.39
N SER A 2 18.41 45.47 29.43
CA SER A 2 18.51 45.03 28.03
C SER A 2 19.81 45.58 27.46
N GLU A 3 20.65 44.70 26.92
CA GLU A 3 21.88 45.09 26.23
C GLU A 3 21.53 45.51 24.80
N TYR A 4 21.96 46.71 24.39
CA TYR A 4 21.69 47.23 23.05
C TYR A 4 22.99 47.27 22.24
N VAL A 5 22.91 46.78 21.00
CA VAL A 5 24.00 46.84 20.02
C VAL A 5 23.58 47.78 18.89
N THR A 6 24.52 48.58 18.40
CA THR A 6 24.27 49.52 17.30
C THR A 6 24.55 48.86 15.95
N THR A 7 23.58 48.90 15.03
CA THR A 7 23.72 48.41 13.66
C THR A 7 23.52 49.55 12.67
N LYS A 8 24.39 49.63 11.65
CA LYS A 8 24.25 50.60 10.56
C LYS A 8 23.20 50.12 9.57
N LEU A 9 22.21 50.96 9.27
CA LEU A 9 21.18 50.71 8.27
C LEU A 9 21.26 51.74 7.15
N LEU A 10 20.95 51.33 5.92
CA LEU A 10 20.76 52.28 4.83
C LEU A 10 19.57 53.20 5.15
N THR A 11 19.69 54.47 4.78
CA THR A 11 18.65 55.48 5.02
C THR A 11 17.30 55.07 4.42
N THR A 12 17.31 54.46 3.24
CA THR A 12 16.11 53.96 2.55
C THR A 12 15.44 52.80 3.30
N VAL A 13 16.25 51.92 3.91
CA VAL A 13 15.75 50.79 4.71
C VAL A 13 15.16 51.29 6.02
N LYS A 14 15.85 52.23 6.68
CA LYS A 14 15.34 52.89 7.90
C LYS A 14 13.99 53.57 7.63
N ALA A 15 13.88 54.36 6.56
CA ALA A 15 12.64 55.03 6.21
C ALA A 15 11.47 54.06 5.93
N LYS A 16 11.75 52.91 5.31
CA LYS A 16 10.75 51.85 5.11
C LYS A 16 10.33 51.22 6.44
N LEU A 17 11.28 50.91 7.31
CA LEU A 17 10.98 50.37 8.65
C LEU A 17 10.16 51.36 9.47
N ASP A 18 10.51 52.65 9.45
CA ASP A 18 9.78 53.71 10.14
C ASP A 18 8.33 53.85 9.62
N LYS A 19 8.10 53.61 8.33
CA LYS A 19 6.76 53.59 7.74
C LYS A 19 5.96 52.35 8.13
N LEU A 20 6.60 51.18 8.20
CA LEU A 20 5.92 49.89 8.42
C LEU A 20 5.70 49.57 9.90
N LYS A 21 6.56 50.06 10.79
CA LYS A 21 6.45 49.82 12.24
C LYS A 21 5.22 50.47 12.87
N GLY A 22 4.65 51.50 12.23
CA GLY A 22 3.58 52.32 12.79
C GLY A 22 3.97 52.91 14.14
N ASP A 23 3.09 52.73 15.14
CA ASP A 23 3.26 53.26 16.50
C ASP A 23 4.25 52.46 17.34
N LYS A 24 4.73 51.29 16.86
CA LYS A 24 5.66 50.45 17.60
C LYS A 24 7.08 50.99 17.61
N GLY A 25 7.84 50.58 18.63
CA GLY A 25 9.29 50.78 18.68
C GLY A 25 9.98 49.98 17.58
N LEU A 26 11.12 50.49 17.06
CA LEU A 26 11.84 49.82 15.98
C LEU A 26 12.33 48.42 16.40
N SER A 27 12.85 48.28 17.63
CA SER A 27 13.29 46.99 18.16
C SER A 27 12.14 46.00 18.33
N GLU A 28 10.99 46.45 18.86
CA GLU A 28 9.78 45.62 19.02
C GLU A 28 9.24 45.15 17.65
N TYR A 29 9.26 46.04 16.66
CA TYR A 29 8.83 45.71 15.30
C TYR A 29 9.76 44.69 14.63
N ILE A 30 11.08 44.86 14.80
CA ILE A 30 12.08 43.90 14.30
C ILE A 30 11.92 42.55 15.00
N GLU A 31 11.74 42.53 16.32
CA GLU A 31 11.51 41.29 17.09
C GLU A 31 10.25 40.56 16.58
N THR A 32 9.15 41.28 16.39
CA THR A 32 7.91 40.71 15.81
C THR A 32 8.17 40.09 14.42
N MET A 33 8.97 40.76 13.59
CA MET A 33 9.34 40.28 12.26
C MET A 33 10.23 39.02 12.31
N LEU A 34 11.17 38.96 13.25
CA LEU A 34 12.00 37.78 13.47
C LEU A 34 11.15 36.59 13.94
N THR A 35 10.28 36.81 14.92
CA THR A 35 9.33 35.79 15.40
C THR A 35 8.41 35.32 14.28
N PHE A 36 7.97 36.21 13.39
CA PHE A 36 7.17 35.81 12.22
C PHE A 36 7.92 34.79 11.34
N PHE A 37 9.20 35.02 11.03
CA PHE A 37 9.99 34.07 10.25
C PHE A 37 10.25 32.76 11.01
N GLU A 38 10.48 32.82 12.31
CA GLU A 38 10.67 31.62 13.15
C GLU A 38 9.41 30.76 13.23
N VAL A 39 8.24 31.37 13.44
CA VAL A 39 6.96 30.66 13.58
C VAL A 39 6.47 30.13 12.23
N THR A 40 6.59 30.92 11.17
CA THR A 40 6.10 30.50 9.84
C THR A 40 7.08 29.58 9.11
N GLY A 41 8.35 29.55 9.53
CA GLY A 41 9.43 28.86 8.83
C GLY A 41 9.80 29.49 7.47
N ALA A 42 9.16 30.61 7.10
CA ALA A 42 9.39 31.28 5.82
C ALA A 42 10.73 32.02 5.84
N LYS A 43 11.54 31.82 4.80
CA LYS A 43 12.82 32.52 4.65
C LYS A 43 12.66 33.70 3.70
N PRO A 44 13.33 34.84 3.94
CA PRO A 44 13.34 35.96 2.98
C PRO A 44 13.77 35.56 1.56
N SER A 45 14.58 34.49 1.42
CA SER A 45 14.96 33.89 0.14
C SER A 45 13.80 33.27 -0.63
N ASP A 46 12.77 32.79 0.07
CA ASP A 46 11.66 32.06 -0.55
C ASP A 46 10.75 32.98 -1.37
N PHE A 47 10.78 34.28 -1.07
CA PHE A 47 10.03 35.32 -1.77
C PHE A 47 10.84 36.00 -2.90
N GLN A 48 12.03 35.49 -3.25
CA GLN A 48 12.83 36.02 -4.35
C GLN A 48 12.19 35.78 -5.73
N THR A 49 11.41 34.72 -5.85
CA THR A 49 10.59 34.45 -7.04
C THR A 49 9.16 34.91 -6.81
N HIS A 50 8.60 35.66 -7.76
CA HIS A 50 7.21 36.10 -7.69
C HIS A 50 6.30 34.89 -7.43
N PRO A 51 5.46 34.88 -6.37
CA PRO A 51 4.64 33.71 -6.01
C PRO A 51 3.80 33.17 -7.16
N THR A 52 3.33 34.07 -8.04
CA THR A 52 2.59 33.74 -9.26
C THR A 52 3.39 32.92 -10.29
N LEU A 53 4.72 33.06 -10.32
CA LEU A 53 5.58 32.29 -11.22
C LEU A 53 5.68 30.83 -10.78
N VAL A 54 5.78 30.60 -9.47
CA VAL A 54 5.76 29.25 -8.87
C VAL A 54 4.40 28.60 -9.12
N LEU A 55 3.31 29.32 -8.82
CA LEU A 55 1.95 28.85 -9.09
C LEU A 55 1.74 28.49 -10.57
N LYS A 56 2.24 29.30 -11.50
CA LYS A 56 2.13 29.02 -12.94
C LYS A 56 2.82 27.70 -13.32
N LYS A 57 4.02 27.46 -12.81
CA LYS A 57 4.76 26.22 -13.04
C LYS A 57 4.04 24.99 -12.46
N ASP A 58 3.46 25.14 -11.28
CA ASP A 58 2.71 24.06 -10.64
C ASP A 58 1.42 23.74 -11.38
N VAL A 59 0.71 24.77 -11.87
CA VAL A 59 -0.47 24.61 -12.73
C VAL A 59 -0.10 23.91 -14.04
N GLU A 60 1.00 24.31 -14.70
CA GLU A 60 1.49 23.64 -15.91
C GLU A 60 1.82 22.16 -15.67
N ARG A 61 2.41 21.85 -14.51
CA ARG A 61 2.69 20.47 -14.09
C ARG A 61 1.40 19.67 -13.88
N ILE A 62 0.39 20.23 -13.20
CA ILE A 62 -0.90 19.58 -12.99
C ILE A 62 -1.57 19.27 -14.33
N ILE A 63 -1.60 20.24 -15.26
CA ILE A 63 -2.16 20.04 -16.61
C ILE A 63 -1.46 18.88 -17.33
N THR A 64 -0.14 18.79 -17.21
CA THR A 64 0.65 17.71 -17.83
C THR A 64 0.29 16.35 -17.26
N ILE A 65 0.13 16.25 -15.93
CA ILE A 65 -0.28 15.01 -15.25
C ILE A 65 -1.68 14.58 -15.71
N ILE A 66 -2.64 15.51 -15.75
CA ILE A 66 -4.01 15.21 -16.18
C ILE A 66 -4.01 14.69 -17.62
N LYS A 67 -3.30 15.36 -18.54
CA LYS A 67 -3.19 14.89 -19.94
C LYS A 67 -2.54 13.51 -20.06
N ALA A 68 -1.54 13.23 -19.24
CA ALA A 68 -0.92 11.90 -19.19
C ALA A 68 -1.92 10.85 -18.67
N GLN A 69 -2.66 11.14 -17.61
CA GLN A 69 -3.71 10.25 -17.09
C GLN A 69 -4.84 10.03 -18.10
N GLU A 70 -5.28 11.07 -18.81
CA GLU A 70 -6.25 10.96 -19.89
C GLU A 70 -5.78 10.00 -20.98
N LYS A 71 -4.53 10.13 -21.41
CA LYS A 71 -3.94 9.32 -22.47
C LYS A 71 -3.67 7.88 -22.02
N ASP A 72 -3.06 7.70 -20.85
CA ASP A 72 -2.46 6.43 -20.45
C ASP A 72 -3.41 5.57 -19.59
N ILE A 73 -4.41 6.17 -18.94
CA ILE A 73 -5.35 5.47 -18.05
C ILE A 73 -6.78 5.56 -18.58
N PHE A 74 -7.33 6.78 -18.70
CA PHE A 74 -8.76 6.94 -18.96
C PHE A 74 -9.15 6.53 -20.38
N LYS A 75 -8.34 6.86 -21.39
CA LYS A 75 -8.64 6.49 -22.78
C LYS A 75 -8.60 4.98 -23.01
N PRO A 76 -7.58 4.21 -22.57
CA PRO A 76 -7.61 2.75 -22.66
C PRO A 76 -8.77 2.13 -21.88
N LEU A 77 -9.08 2.65 -20.69
CA LEU A 77 -10.22 2.16 -19.90
C LEU A 77 -11.55 2.39 -20.62
N TYR A 78 -11.75 3.59 -21.18
CA TYR A 78 -12.95 3.92 -21.96
C TYR A 78 -13.09 3.00 -23.18
N GLN A 79 -11.99 2.78 -23.91
CA GLN A 79 -11.97 1.86 -25.05
C GLN A 79 -12.25 0.41 -24.63
N ALA A 80 -11.70 -0.04 -23.50
CA ALA A 80 -11.96 -1.37 -22.96
C ALA A 80 -13.44 -1.55 -22.61
N VAL A 81 -14.04 -0.59 -21.89
CA VAL A 81 -15.47 -0.60 -21.56
C VAL A 81 -16.34 -0.58 -22.81
N GLN A 82 -16.01 0.27 -23.78
CA GLN A 82 -16.72 0.33 -25.05
C GLN A 82 -16.62 -1.00 -25.81
N SER A 83 -15.43 -1.63 -25.85
CA SER A 83 -15.24 -2.93 -26.49
C SER A 83 -16.04 -4.06 -25.81
N ILE A 84 -16.13 -4.04 -24.47
CA ILE A 84 -16.94 -5.00 -23.71
C ILE A 84 -18.43 -4.80 -24.01
N MET A 85 -18.89 -3.55 -24.07
CA MET A 85 -20.28 -3.24 -24.40
C MET A 85 -20.61 -3.64 -25.84
N GLU A 86 -19.74 -3.35 -26.81
CA GLU A 86 -19.91 -3.76 -28.21
C GLU A 86 -19.85 -5.28 -28.38
N ASN A 87 -18.95 -5.97 -27.68
CA ASN A 87 -18.85 -7.44 -27.76
C ASN A 87 -19.98 -8.14 -26.99
N GLY A 88 -20.43 -7.60 -25.86
CA GLY A 88 -21.60 -8.08 -25.13
C GLY A 88 -22.90 -7.88 -25.92
N LEU A 89 -23.02 -6.73 -26.61
CA LEU A 89 -24.15 -6.46 -27.51
C LEU A 89 -24.10 -7.35 -28.76
N LYS A 90 -22.92 -7.55 -29.36
CA LYS A 90 -22.74 -8.52 -30.46
C LYS A 90 -23.06 -9.93 -30.02
N ALA A 91 -22.60 -10.39 -28.85
CA ALA A 91 -22.93 -11.70 -28.29
C ALA A 91 -24.44 -11.85 -28.08
N SER A 92 -25.13 -10.82 -27.59
CA SER A 92 -26.60 -10.79 -27.46
C SER A 92 -27.32 -10.79 -28.80
N VAL A 93 -26.79 -10.11 -29.81
CA VAL A 93 -27.37 -10.06 -31.17
C VAL A 93 -27.10 -11.36 -31.93
N THR A 94 -25.93 -11.98 -31.79
CA THR A 94 -25.68 -13.33 -32.34
C THR A 94 -26.45 -14.41 -31.59
N ALA A 95 -26.69 -14.27 -30.28
CA ALA A 95 -27.63 -15.14 -29.56
C ALA A 95 -29.05 -14.97 -30.12
N GLY A 96 -29.51 -13.74 -30.33
CA GLY A 96 -30.81 -13.45 -30.95
C GLY A 96 -30.93 -13.85 -32.42
N ALA A 97 -29.84 -13.84 -33.19
CA ALA A 97 -29.80 -14.25 -34.60
C ALA A 97 -29.58 -15.76 -34.78
N ALA A 98 -28.87 -16.43 -33.87
CA ALA A 98 -28.76 -17.89 -33.84
C ALA A 98 -30.08 -18.56 -33.41
N MET A 99 -30.97 -17.87 -32.68
CA MET A 99 -32.33 -18.36 -32.39
C MET A 99 -33.25 -18.41 -33.63
N ALA A 100 -32.79 -17.96 -34.81
CA ALA A 100 -33.55 -18.07 -36.06
C ALA A 100 -33.19 -19.31 -36.89
N GLN A 101 -32.20 -20.11 -36.45
CA GLN A 101 -31.86 -21.40 -37.04
C GLN A 101 -31.45 -22.37 -35.94
N ASP A 102 -32.40 -23.12 -35.40
CA ASP A 102 -32.29 -24.56 -35.09
C ASP A 102 -33.52 -25.01 -34.29
N ASP A 103 -33.89 -26.29 -34.45
CA ASP A 103 -34.98 -27.01 -33.79
C ASP A 103 -34.79 -27.09 -32.26
N ASP A 104 -34.78 -25.95 -31.55
CA ASP A 104 -34.72 -25.93 -30.09
C ASP A 104 -36.15 -25.95 -29.51
N PRO A 105 -36.45 -26.86 -28.56
CA PRO A 105 -37.78 -26.95 -27.97
C PRO A 105 -38.12 -25.63 -27.25
N PRO A 106 -39.36 -25.14 -27.40
CA PRO A 106 -39.76 -23.87 -26.81
C PRO A 106 -39.57 -23.93 -25.29
N VAL A 107 -38.90 -22.93 -24.73
CA VAL A 107 -38.72 -22.78 -23.29
C VAL A 107 -40.10 -22.77 -22.62
N THR A 108 -40.44 -23.88 -21.95
CA THR A 108 -41.74 -24.02 -21.31
C THR A 108 -41.76 -23.29 -19.98
N ASN A 109 -42.94 -22.89 -19.54
CA ASN A 109 -43.14 -22.24 -18.23
C ASN A 109 -42.65 -23.15 -17.07
N GLU A 110 -42.68 -24.47 -17.29
CA GLU A 110 -42.18 -25.48 -16.36
C GLU A 110 -40.65 -25.44 -16.22
N MET A 111 -39.93 -25.23 -17.32
CA MET A 111 -38.47 -25.10 -17.30
C MET A 111 -38.03 -23.82 -16.57
N ILE A 112 -38.82 -22.75 -16.69
CA ILE A 112 -38.59 -21.50 -15.96
C ILE A 112 -38.76 -21.71 -14.44
N ILE A 113 -39.80 -22.44 -14.04
CA ILE A 113 -40.05 -22.77 -12.62
C ILE A 113 -38.92 -23.65 -12.07
N GLN A 114 -38.48 -24.67 -12.81
CA GLN A 114 -37.36 -25.52 -12.38
C GLN A 114 -36.06 -24.75 -12.17
N VAL A 115 -35.74 -23.81 -13.07
CA VAL A 115 -34.55 -22.95 -12.93
C VAL A 115 -34.69 -21.99 -11.74
N ALA A 116 -35.89 -21.48 -11.46
CA ALA A 116 -36.14 -20.65 -10.29
C ALA A 116 -35.98 -21.43 -8.96
N ASP A 117 -36.48 -22.66 -8.92
CA ASP A 117 -36.35 -23.56 -7.76
C ASP A 117 -34.88 -23.96 -7.55
N GLU A 118 -34.16 -24.30 -8.62
CA GLU A 118 -32.74 -24.64 -8.53
C GLU A 118 -31.88 -23.46 -8.09
N ASN A 119 -32.14 -22.24 -8.59
CA ASN A 119 -31.46 -21.04 -8.12
C ASN A 119 -31.72 -20.76 -6.63
N SER A 120 -32.94 -21.00 -6.16
CA SER A 120 -33.28 -20.85 -4.74
C SER A 120 -32.50 -21.86 -3.89
N ARG A 121 -32.45 -23.12 -4.32
CA ARG A 121 -31.67 -24.19 -3.67
C ARG A 121 -30.17 -23.90 -3.64
N LEU A 122 -29.60 -23.48 -4.77
CA LEU A 122 -28.17 -23.15 -4.86
C LEU A 122 -27.81 -21.97 -3.95
N ASN A 123 -28.67 -20.96 -3.85
CA ASN A 123 -28.46 -19.83 -2.93
C ASN A 123 -28.50 -20.26 -1.46
N GLU A 124 -29.38 -21.21 -1.10
CA GLU A 124 -29.40 -21.78 0.25
C GLU A 124 -28.12 -22.56 0.56
N GLN A 125 -27.65 -23.39 -0.38
CA GLN A 125 -26.38 -24.12 -0.24
C GLN A 125 -25.19 -23.16 -0.08
N LEU A 126 -25.15 -22.10 -0.90
CA LEU A 126 -24.09 -21.11 -0.83
C LEU A 126 -24.08 -20.36 0.51
N LYS A 127 -25.26 -20.13 1.09
CA LYS A 127 -25.39 -19.54 2.43
C LYS A 127 -24.86 -20.47 3.53
N THR A 128 -25.16 -21.77 3.47
CA THR A 128 -24.69 -22.74 4.48
C THR A 128 -23.18 -22.98 4.37
N GLU A 129 -22.64 -23.01 3.16
CA GLU A 129 -21.19 -23.10 2.94
C GLU A 129 -20.47 -21.88 3.51
N ARG A 130 -20.97 -20.66 3.25
CA ARG A 130 -20.40 -19.43 3.83
C ARG A 130 -20.36 -19.47 5.35
N GLN A 131 -21.44 -19.93 5.99
CA GLN A 131 -21.48 -20.08 7.45
C GLN A 131 -20.47 -21.12 7.96
N THR A 132 -20.27 -22.21 7.22
CA THR A 132 -19.27 -23.23 7.56
C THR A 132 -17.85 -22.67 7.46
N VAL A 133 -17.54 -21.93 6.39
CA VAL A 133 -16.24 -21.26 6.21
C VAL A 133 -15.98 -20.27 7.35
N GLU A 134 -17.00 -19.51 7.76
CA GLU A 134 -16.86 -18.55 8.86
C GLU A 134 -16.60 -19.23 10.20
N LYS A 135 -17.27 -20.35 10.49
CA LYS A 135 -17.00 -21.18 11.68
C LYS A 135 -15.57 -21.71 11.69
N LEU A 136 -15.11 -22.29 10.57
CA LEU A 136 -13.75 -22.81 10.44
C LEU A 136 -12.69 -21.72 10.61
N ARG A 137 -12.93 -20.52 10.06
CA ARG A 137 -12.04 -19.37 10.27
C ARG A 137 -11.95 -18.98 11.74
N LYS A 138 -13.06 -18.97 12.45
CA LYS A 138 -13.10 -18.67 13.88
C LYS A 138 -12.36 -19.74 14.70
N GLU A 139 -12.56 -21.01 14.38
CA GLU A 139 -11.86 -22.13 15.02
C GLU A 139 -10.34 -22.05 14.81
N ILE A 140 -9.88 -21.71 13.60
CA ILE A 140 -8.46 -21.47 13.32
C ILE A 140 -7.91 -20.30 14.15
N GLU A 141 -8.66 -19.21 14.29
CA GLU A 141 -8.24 -18.06 15.09
C GLU A 141 -8.17 -18.40 16.58
N ASP A 142 -9.15 -19.16 17.10
CA ASP A 142 -9.15 -19.64 18.49
C ASP A 142 -7.99 -20.62 18.76
N LEU A 143 -7.68 -21.53 17.81
CA LEU A 143 -6.51 -22.41 17.87
C LEU A 143 -5.18 -21.63 17.82
N LYS A 144 -5.10 -20.60 16.99
CA LYS A 144 -3.92 -19.72 16.93
C LYS A 144 -3.73 -18.94 18.22
N LYS A 145 -4.81 -18.44 18.82
CA LYS A 145 -4.79 -17.71 20.08
C LYS A 145 -4.38 -18.61 21.26
N THR A 146 -4.93 -19.82 21.34
CA THR A 146 -4.53 -20.82 22.36
C THR A 146 -3.07 -21.26 22.21
N THR A 147 -2.56 -21.35 20.98
CA THR A 147 -1.12 -21.57 20.72
C THR A 147 -0.26 -20.37 21.14
N SER A 148 -0.79 -19.15 21.06
CA SER A 148 -0.09 -17.93 21.51
C SER A 148 -0.15 -17.72 23.03
N GLU A 149 -1.13 -18.29 23.73
CA GLU A 149 -1.30 -18.18 25.19
C GLU A 149 -0.57 -19.29 25.96
N ASN A 150 -0.40 -20.48 25.38
CA ASN A 150 0.55 -21.50 25.85
C ASN A 150 1.91 -21.22 25.21
N GLY A 151 2.76 -20.45 25.89
CA GLY A 151 4.09 -20.03 25.42
C GLY A 151 4.99 -21.17 24.95
N GLY A 152 4.88 -21.54 23.68
CA GLY A 152 5.99 -22.08 22.94
C GLY A 152 6.96 -20.93 22.71
N GLU A 153 8.07 -20.90 23.44
CA GLU A 153 9.24 -20.12 23.04
C GLU A 153 9.41 -20.30 21.53
N ASP A 154 9.61 -19.20 20.81
CA ASP A 154 9.85 -19.19 19.37
C ASP A 154 11.23 -19.83 19.06
N ARG A 155 11.33 -21.13 19.32
CA ARG A 155 12.50 -21.99 19.05
C ARG A 155 12.69 -22.19 17.56
N SER A 156 11.83 -21.61 16.71
CA SER A 156 12.02 -21.58 15.26
C SER A 156 13.29 -20.80 14.90
N GLY A 157 13.59 -19.72 15.63
CA GLY A 157 14.84 -18.97 15.50
C GLY A 157 16.05 -19.82 15.89
N GLU A 158 16.00 -20.48 17.04
CA GLU A 158 17.09 -21.34 17.51
C GLU A 158 17.32 -22.56 16.60
N ALA A 159 16.25 -23.14 16.05
CA ALA A 159 16.34 -24.20 15.06
C ALA A 159 16.98 -23.71 13.75
N ALA A 160 16.59 -22.51 13.27
CA ALA A 160 17.18 -21.92 12.08
C ALA A 160 18.68 -21.61 12.26
N GLU A 161 19.08 -21.13 13.43
CA GLU A 161 20.48 -20.91 13.78
C GLU A 161 21.26 -22.24 13.83
N LEU A 162 20.68 -23.30 14.43
CA LEU A 162 21.30 -24.62 14.49
C LEU A 162 21.54 -25.21 13.10
N PHE A 163 20.57 -25.08 12.18
CA PHE A 163 20.73 -25.55 10.80
C PHE A 163 21.74 -24.72 10.00
N THR A 164 21.80 -23.41 10.24
CA THR A 164 22.80 -22.52 9.62
C THR A 164 24.21 -22.87 10.10
N TRP A 165 24.37 -23.12 11.39
CA TRP A 165 25.60 -23.61 11.97
C TRP A 165 26.00 -24.97 11.37
N LEU A 166 25.08 -25.94 11.27
CA LEU A 166 25.38 -27.24 10.68
C LEU A 166 25.87 -27.11 9.23
N LYS A 167 25.18 -26.30 8.41
CA LYS A 167 25.57 -26.03 7.02
C LYS A 167 26.98 -25.46 6.90
N SER A 168 27.39 -24.57 7.80
CA SER A 168 28.74 -24.01 7.85
C SER A 168 29.82 -25.06 8.15
N GLN A 169 29.47 -26.11 8.90
CA GLN A 169 30.39 -27.19 9.27
C GLN A 169 30.45 -28.33 8.23
N MET A 170 29.50 -28.38 7.29
CA MET A 170 29.50 -29.39 6.23
C MET A 170 30.60 -29.10 5.20
N LYS A 171 31.40 -30.12 4.86
CA LYS A 171 32.39 -30.03 3.79
C LYS A 171 31.92 -30.77 2.57
N LYS A 172 32.03 -30.15 1.39
CA LYS A 172 31.75 -30.83 0.13
C LYS A 172 32.83 -31.88 -0.12
N ASN A 173 32.43 -33.12 -0.42
CA ASN A 173 33.39 -34.14 -0.82
C ASN A 173 34.06 -33.72 -2.13
N SER A 174 35.38 -33.80 -2.21
CA SER A 174 36.14 -33.45 -3.42
C SER A 174 35.85 -34.42 -4.58
N PHE A 175 35.33 -35.61 -4.29
CA PHE A 175 35.12 -36.69 -5.27
C PHE A 175 33.66 -37.11 -5.45
N SER A 176 32.71 -36.54 -4.69
CA SER A 176 31.27 -36.80 -4.86
C SER A 176 30.44 -35.53 -4.65
N SER A 177 29.19 -35.52 -5.10
CA SER A 177 28.24 -34.44 -4.83
C SER A 177 27.70 -34.45 -3.39
N GLU A 178 28.26 -35.29 -2.52
CA GLU A 178 27.79 -35.46 -1.14
C GLU A 178 28.48 -34.47 -0.20
N PHE A 179 27.76 -34.09 0.84
CA PHE A 179 28.30 -33.32 1.95
C PHE A 179 28.72 -34.28 3.05
N VAL A 180 29.97 -34.18 3.50
CA VAL A 180 30.51 -34.97 4.60
C VAL A 180 30.52 -34.10 5.85
N ILE A 181 29.95 -34.64 6.91
CA ILE A 181 29.93 -34.02 8.24
C ILE A 181 30.86 -34.83 9.13
N PRO A 182 31.83 -34.19 9.82
CA PRO A 182 32.62 -34.89 10.82
C PRO A 182 31.73 -35.51 11.89
N GLN A 183 32.01 -36.75 12.31
CA GLN A 183 31.19 -37.48 13.28
C GLN A 183 30.98 -36.70 14.59
N ASN A 184 31.99 -35.97 15.04
CA ASN A 184 31.89 -35.11 16.22
C ASN A 184 30.87 -33.97 16.04
N THR A 185 30.84 -33.35 14.86
CA THR A 185 29.88 -32.29 14.53
C THR A 185 28.45 -32.83 14.50
N TYR A 186 28.26 -34.03 13.95
CA TYR A 186 26.95 -34.70 13.95
C TYR A 186 26.45 -34.98 15.38
N ASN A 187 27.32 -35.48 16.27
CA ASN A 187 26.94 -35.74 17.66
C ASN A 187 26.53 -34.46 18.40
N VAL A 188 27.26 -33.36 18.22
CA VAL A 188 26.92 -32.04 18.79
C VAL A 188 25.59 -31.51 18.24
N PHE A 189 25.35 -31.70 16.93
CA PHE A 189 24.06 -31.34 16.31
C PHE A 189 22.90 -32.14 16.92
N ALA A 190 23.04 -33.46 17.05
CA ALA A 190 22.01 -34.33 17.61
C ALA A 190 21.68 -33.98 19.07
N GLU A 191 22.70 -33.66 19.88
CA GLU A 191 22.49 -33.25 21.27
C GLU A 191 21.74 -31.91 21.37
N ARG A 192 22.11 -30.93 20.54
CA ARG A 192 21.44 -29.61 20.51
C ARG A 192 20.01 -29.71 19.99
N LEU A 193 19.78 -30.49 18.94
CA LEU A 193 18.44 -30.75 18.41
C LEU A 193 17.55 -31.45 19.46
N GLY A 194 18.11 -32.39 20.21
CA GLY A 194 17.40 -33.06 21.31
C GLY A 194 17.02 -32.14 22.47
N LYS A 195 17.74 -31.02 22.66
CA LYS A 195 17.38 -29.98 23.64
C LYS A 195 16.28 -29.05 23.13
N LEU A 196 16.26 -28.75 21.83
CA LEU A 196 15.22 -27.91 21.21
C LEU A 196 13.83 -28.57 21.16
N LEU A 197 13.81 -29.90 21.03
CA LEU A 197 12.58 -30.69 20.92
C LEU A 197 11.97 -31.10 22.28
N LYS A 198 12.60 -30.75 23.40
CA LYS A 198 12.15 -31.04 24.78
C LYS A 198 11.61 -29.81 25.46
#